data_AF-A0A5S6QNR8-F1
#
_entry.id   AF-A0A5S6QNR8-F1
#
_cell.length_a   1.000
_cell.length_b   1.000
_cell.length_c   1.000
_cell.angle_alpha   90.00
_cell.angle_beta   90.00
_cell.angle_gamma   90.00
#
_symmetry.space_group_name_H-M   'P 1'
#
loop_
_entity.id
_entity.type
_entity.pdbx_description
1 polymer ?
#
loop_
_entity_poly.entity_id
_entity_poly.type
_entity_poly.pdbx_seq_one_letter_code
_entity_poly.pdbx_strand_id
1 'polypeptide(L)'
;MNRFWSNRRPTNGNWGKPDPFEENPDWSYADGRPGTLSTREILRRAKQRELATAIVKGLKEVAEAEAEFAALKRQEAQLKAEVRPKLKHKDFPLN
;
A
#
# COMPACT_ATOMS: atom_id res chain seq x y z
N MET A 1 25.46 -28.75 4.27
CA MET A 1 25.34 -27.58 3.37
C MET A 1 24.38 -26.57 4.00
N ASN A 2 24.91 -25.45 4.49
CA ASN A 2 24.14 -24.42 5.20
C ASN A 2 23.25 -23.63 4.24
N ARG A 3 21.93 -23.83 4.33
CA ARG A 3 20.89 -23.10 3.56
C ARG A 3 20.68 -21.64 4.01
N PHE A 4 21.40 -21.17 5.03
CA PHE A 4 21.24 -19.83 5.61
C PHE A 4 22.14 -18.75 4.97
N TRP A 5 23.09 -19.13 4.10
CA TRP A 5 24.02 -18.18 3.49
C TRP A 5 23.41 -17.36 2.34
N SER A 6 22.17 -17.68 1.91
CA SER A 6 21.49 -17.04 0.79
C SER A 6 20.63 -15.83 1.15
N ASN A 7 20.52 -15.45 2.44
CA ASN A 7 19.99 -14.13 2.81
C ASN A 7 21.09 -13.09 2.57
N ARG A 8 21.39 -12.84 1.29
CA ARG A 8 22.37 -11.85 0.87
C ARG A 8 21.86 -10.49 1.35
N ARG A 9 22.60 -9.86 2.27
CA ARG A 9 22.39 -8.44 2.56
C ARG A 9 22.77 -7.66 1.31
N PRO A 10 22.07 -6.55 1.02
CA PRO A 10 22.42 -5.72 -0.12
C PRO A 10 23.84 -5.19 0.09
N THR A 11 24.67 -5.22 -0.95
CA THR A 11 26.09 -4.86 -0.83
C THR A 11 26.28 -3.37 -0.51
N ASN A 12 25.30 -2.54 -0.85
CA ASN A 12 25.23 -1.13 -0.50
C ASN A 12 24.81 -0.86 0.97
N GLY A 13 24.54 -1.91 1.77
CA GLY A 13 24.11 -1.79 3.17
C GLY A 13 22.71 -1.20 3.38
N ASN A 14 21.97 -0.91 2.31
CA ASN A 14 20.68 -0.22 2.35
C ASN A 14 19.64 -0.92 1.48
N TRP A 15 18.64 -1.54 2.13
CA TRP A 15 17.52 -2.22 1.47
C TRP A 15 16.61 -1.31 0.65
N GLY A 16 16.59 -0.01 0.96
CA GLY A 16 15.77 0.99 0.25
C GLY A 16 16.42 1.53 -1.02
N LYS A 17 17.68 1.16 -1.30
CA LYS A 17 18.38 1.54 -2.53
C LYS A 17 18.67 0.29 -3.35
N PRO A 18 18.52 0.37 -4.68
CA PRO A 18 18.92 -0.73 -5.52
C PRO A 18 20.41 -1.03 -5.35
N ASP A 19 20.76 -2.31 -5.36
CA ASP A 19 22.15 -2.72 -5.27
C ASP A 19 22.87 -2.31 -6.57
N PRO A 20 23.92 -1.46 -6.50
CA PRO A 20 24.66 -1.02 -7.69
C PRO A 20 25.22 -2.17 -8.52
N PHE A 21 25.50 -3.31 -7.88
CA PHE A 21 25.99 -4.50 -8.56
C PHE A 21 24.91 -5.18 -9.41
N GLU A 22 23.64 -5.03 -9.04
CA GLU A 22 22.51 -5.66 -9.74
C GLU A 22 21.86 -4.74 -10.78
N GLU A 23 21.91 -3.43 -10.56
CA GLU A 23 21.23 -2.47 -11.46
C GLU A 23 22.12 -1.90 -12.57
N ASN A 24 23.44 -1.84 -12.36
CA ASN A 24 24.32 -1.34 -13.40
C ASN A 24 24.47 -2.38 -14.52
N PRO A 25 24.49 -1.95 -15.78
CA PRO A 25 24.76 -2.86 -16.88
C PRO A 25 26.21 -3.35 -16.78
N ASP A 26 26.40 -4.65 -16.99
CA ASP A 26 27.73 -5.28 -16.96
C ASP A 26 28.69 -4.70 -18.00
N TRP A 27 28.17 -4.09 -19.07
CA TRP A 27 28.95 -3.48 -20.14
C TRP A 27 28.18 -2.34 -20.83
N SER A 28 28.92 -1.50 -21.54
CA SER A 28 28.40 -0.45 -22.44
C SER A 28 29.26 -0.37 -23.70
N TYR A 29 28.75 0.27 -24.75
CA TYR A 29 29.54 0.48 -25.97
C TYR A 29 30.68 1.49 -25.70
N ALA A 30 31.78 1.38 -26.45
CA ALA A 30 32.92 2.31 -26.33
C ALA A 30 32.52 3.79 -26.55
N ASP A 31 31.51 4.02 -27.38
CA ASP A 31 30.93 5.34 -27.66
C ASP A 31 30.04 5.88 -26.52
N GLY A 32 29.90 5.14 -25.41
CA GLY A 32 29.07 5.49 -24.26
C GLY A 32 27.58 5.17 -24.42
N ARG A 33 27.17 4.51 -25.50
CA ARG A 33 25.78 4.04 -25.64
C ARG A 33 25.49 2.95 -24.61
N PRO A 34 24.29 2.92 -24.01
CA PRO A 34 23.94 1.90 -23.04
C PRO A 34 23.91 0.52 -23.69
N GLY A 35 24.34 -0.50 -22.94
CA GLY A 35 24.15 -1.90 -23.32
C GLY A 35 22.66 -2.26 -23.39
N THR A 36 22.33 -3.34 -24.08
CA THR A 36 20.97 -3.87 -24.11
C THR A 36 20.59 -4.45 -22.75
N LEU A 37 19.30 -4.36 -22.38
CA LEU A 37 18.81 -4.94 -21.13
C LEU A 37 18.81 -6.47 -21.22
N SER A 38 19.33 -7.13 -20.18
CA SER A 38 19.27 -8.58 -20.07
C SER A 38 17.83 -9.05 -19.82
N THR A 39 17.50 -10.28 -20.23
CA THR A 39 16.17 -10.87 -20.02
C THR A 39 15.79 -10.91 -18.54
N ARG A 40 16.76 -11.20 -17.65
CA ARG A 40 16.53 -11.23 -16.19
C ARG A 40 16.17 -9.85 -15.65
N GLU A 41 16.85 -8.82 -16.14
CA GLU A 41 16.59 -7.45 -15.72
C GLU A 41 15.21 -6.97 -16.18
N ILE A 42 14.80 -7.34 -17.40
CA ILE A 42 13.44 -7.08 -17.91
C ILE A 42 12.39 -7.73 -16.99
N LEU A 43 12.57 -9.01 -16.65
CA LEU A 43 11.65 -9.74 -15.77
C LEU A 43 11.62 -9.16 -14.35
N ARG A 44 12.78 -8.77 -13.80
CA ARG A 44 12.87 -8.12 -12.47
C ARG A 44 12.07 -6.82 -12.45
N ARG A 45 12.29 -5.95 -13.44
CA ARG A 45 11.56 -4.66 -13.57
C ARG A 45 10.06 -4.87 -13.77
N ALA A 46 9.67 -5.85 -14.57
CA ALA A 46 8.26 -6.21 -14.74
C ALA A 46 7.63 -6.63 -13.40
N LYS A 47 8.33 -7.45 -12.61
CA LYS A 47 7.85 -7.89 -11.30
C LYS A 47 7.74 -6.74 -10.30
N GLN A 48 8.74 -5.85 -10.27
CA GLN A 48 8.70 -4.65 -9.43
C GLN A 48 7.51 -3.75 -9.77
N ARG A 49 7.22 -3.56 -11.06
CA ARG A 49 6.05 -2.81 -11.53
C ARG A 49 4.74 -3.47 -11.09
N GLU A 50 4.63 -4.78 -11.21
CA GLU A 50 3.45 -5.54 -10.77
C GLU A 50 3.21 -5.35 -9.27
N LEU A 51 4.24 -5.51 -8.45
CA LEU A 51 4.17 -5.32 -7.00
C LEU A 51 3.79 -3.89 -6.62
N ALA A 52 4.42 -2.89 -7.23
CA ALA A 52 4.09 -1.48 -6.98
C ALA A 52 2.62 -1.18 -7.31
N THR A 53 2.12 -1.73 -8.42
CA THR A 53 0.72 -1.56 -8.83
C THR A 53 -0.23 -2.21 -7.82
N ALA A 54 0.08 -3.41 -7.35
CA ALA A 54 -0.71 -4.11 -6.35
C ALA A 54 -0.75 -3.35 -5.01
N ILE A 55 0.39 -2.83 -4.56
CA ILE A 55 0.48 -2.04 -3.32
C ILE A 55 -0.39 -0.78 -3.40
N VAL A 56 -0.25 -0.01 -4.48
CA VAL A 56 -1.02 1.23 -4.67
C VAL A 56 -2.51 0.93 -4.74
N LYS A 57 -2.91 -0.16 -5.42
CA LYS A 57 -4.31 -0.59 -5.48
C LYS A 57 -4.84 -0.95 -4.09
N GLY A 58 -4.13 -1.77 -3.32
CA GLY A 58 -4.56 -2.15 -1.98
C GLY A 58 -4.66 -0.96 -1.03
N LEU A 59 -3.75 0.01 -1.11
CA LEU A 59 -3.83 1.25 -0.31
C LEU A 59 -5.06 2.08 -0.65
N LYS A 60 -5.46 2.14 -1.93
CA LYS A 60 -6.69 2.82 -2.34
C LYS A 60 -7.93 2.13 -1.79
N GLU A 61 -7.99 0.80 -1.89
CA GLU A 61 -9.12 0.02 -1.37
C GLU A 61 -9.30 0.22 0.14
N VAL A 62 -8.20 0.25 0.91
CA VAL A 62 -8.25 0.54 2.35
C VAL A 62 -8.75 1.97 2.61
N ALA A 63 -8.24 2.96 1.88
CA ALA A 63 -8.66 4.35 2.05
C ALA A 63 -10.15 4.56 1.70
N GLU A 64 -10.65 3.89 0.66
CA GLU A 64 -12.06 3.90 0.29
C GLU A 64 -12.93 3.26 1.38
N ALA A 65 -12.54 2.09 1.90
CA ALA A 65 -13.25 1.43 2.99
C ALA A 65 -13.31 2.27 4.27
N GLU A 66 -12.22 2.96 4.63
CA GLU A 66 -12.20 3.89 5.77
C GLU A 66 -13.16 5.08 5.57
N ALA A 67 -13.20 5.63 4.36
CA ALA A 67 -14.10 6.74 4.03
C ALA A 67 -15.58 6.31 4.07
N GLU A 68 -15.92 5.14 3.52
CA GLU A 68 -17.26 4.58 3.56
C GLU A 68 -17.70 4.29 5.00
N PHE A 69 -16.84 3.69 5.81
CA PHE A 69 -17.14 3.42 7.21
C PHE A 69 -17.38 4.70 8.01
N ALA A 70 -16.58 5.74 7.76
CA ALA A 70 -16.78 7.05 8.38
C ALA A 70 -18.12 7.70 7.95
N ALA A 71 -18.52 7.54 6.69
CA ALA A 71 -19.79 8.02 6.18
C ALA A 71 -20.98 7.29 6.81
N LEU A 72 -20.92 5.95 6.91
CA LEU A 72 -21.95 5.14 7.55
C LEU A 72 -22.14 5.52 9.03
N LYS A 73 -21.06 5.69 9.79
CA LYS A 73 -21.15 6.15 11.19
C LYS A 73 -21.83 7.51 11.32
N ARG A 74 -21.58 8.43 10.39
CA ARG A 74 -22.24 9.75 10.39
C ARG A 74 -23.73 9.62 10.12
N GLN A 75 -24.13 8.78 9.17
CA GLN A 75 -25.55 8.52 8.88
C GLN A 75 -26.26 7.85 10.07
N GLU A 76 -25.64 6.84 10.71
CA GLU A 76 -26.21 6.23 11.92
C GLU A 76 -26.38 7.23 13.06
N ALA A 77 -25.41 8.12 13.25
CA ALA A 77 -25.50 9.17 14.27
C ALA A 77 -26.63 10.16 13.97
N GLN A 78 -26.85 10.53 12.71
CA GLN A 78 -27.96 11.38 12.27
C GLN A 78 -29.30 10.70 12.51
N LEU A 79 -29.47 9.45 12.09
CA LEU A 79 -30.69 8.68 12.33
C LEU A 79 -30.99 8.55 13.83
N LYS A 80 -29.98 8.25 14.67
CA LYS A 80 -30.16 8.20 16.13
C LYS A 80 -30.54 9.56 16.73
N ALA A 81 -30.04 10.66 16.19
CA ALA A 81 -30.43 12.00 16.62
C ALA A 81 -31.87 12.33 16.23
N GLU A 82 -32.32 11.93 15.04
CA GLU A 82 -33.70 12.09 14.57
C GLU A 82 -34.70 11.22 15.34
N VAL A 83 -34.30 10.01 15.74
CA VAL A 83 -35.12 9.08 16.53
C VAL A 83 -35.28 9.53 17.99
N ARG A 84 -34.62 10.60 18.45
CA ARG A 84 -34.85 11.12 19.81
C ARG A 84 -36.34 11.42 20.01
N PRO A 85 -37.03 10.70 20.91
CA PRO A 85 -38.48 10.76 20.99
C PRO A 85 -38.91 12.14 21.47
N LYS A 86 -39.68 12.86 20.65
CA LYS A 86 -40.37 14.12 21.01
C LYS A 86 -41.57 13.88 21.93
N LEU A 87 -41.53 12.86 22.78
CA LEU A 87 -42.58 12.61 23.76
C LEU A 87 -42.22 13.32 25.06
N LYS A 88 -42.90 14.43 25.32
CA LYS A 88 -42.87 15.06 26.64
C LYS A 88 -43.45 14.07 27.64
N HIS A 89 -42.69 13.75 28.68
CA HIS A 89 -43.19 13.00 29.82
C HIS A 89 -44.38 13.76 30.41
N LYS A 90 -45.56 13.13 30.45
CA LYS A 90 -46.71 13.67 31.19
C LYS A 90 -46.53 13.26 32.64
N ASP A 91 -46.13 14.21 33.48
CA ASP A 91 -46.20 14.03 34.93
C ASP A 91 -47.68 13.96 35.31
N PHE A 92 -48.17 12.77 35.69
CA PHE A 92 -49.48 12.65 36.29
C PHE A 92 -49.34 12.95 37.79
N PRO A 93 -49.95 14.05 38.30
CA PRO A 93 -49.95 14.29 39.73
C PRO A 93 -50.82 13.23 40.41
N LEU A 94 -50.20 12.44 41.28
CA LEU A 94 -50.90 11.58 42.24
C LEU A 94 -51.55 12.50 43.28
N ASN A 95 -52.87 12.66 43.21
CA ASN A 95 -53.73 13.17 44.28
C ASN A 95 -55.09 12.48 44.20
#